data_AF-A0A2G2VKE1-F1
#
_entry.id   AF-A0A2G2VKE1-F1
#
_cell.length_a   1.000
_cell.length_b   1.000
_cell.length_c   1.000
_cell.angle_alpha   90.00
_cell.angle_beta   90.00
_cell.angle_gamma   90.00
#
_symmetry.space_group_name_H-M   'P 1'
#
loop_
_entity.id
_entity.type
_entity.pdbx_description
1 polymer ?
#
loop_
_entity_poly.entity_id
_entity_poly.type
_entity_poly.pdbx_seq_one_letter_code
_entity_poly.pdbx_strand_id
1 'polypeptide(L)'
;MTRVDCALTVNSNLCDKFSVTRFPMLFWGPPKKFIGGGWDPKQEKSEIIPIENGQTADILLGWINKQLGRSYGFDDGKHEKEHLQANTSDSGQIAKAIYDIEEATFTAFGIILDHKMITPATRASLIKFLQLLVAHHPSKRCRKGSAEILVNFDDLCPSQTMSVNNEKAESCSKKGALGNYHICGKEVPRGYWMYCRGSKNDTRGFSCGLWVLLHSLSVRVEDGESNMAFRSTCDFIHNFFICEECRQHFYGMCSSISSPFKKARDFALWLWSAHNKVNERLAKEEASLETGDPEFPKAIWPPKKLCSSCYLKTSKENGKIEWDENEVFKFLVSYYGKGLVTLQKEMEQQSGSQTEKIVAEEVVGSTHAVVVPVGAALAIAVASCAFGALAYIWRSRQKNRKYKYNSLKNI
;
A
#
# COMPACT_ATOMS: atom_id res chain seq x y z
N MET A 1 3.02 16.93 -18.94
CA MET A 1 4.27 16.15 -19.02
C MET A 1 3.93 14.78 -19.56
N THR A 2 4.70 14.24 -20.50
CA THR A 2 4.45 12.94 -21.13
C THR A 2 5.71 12.08 -20.95
N ARG A 3 5.53 10.81 -20.61
CA ARG A 3 6.62 9.82 -20.47
C ARG A 3 6.54 8.81 -21.60
N VAL A 4 7.68 8.50 -22.22
CA VAL A 4 7.83 7.42 -23.19
C VAL A 4 8.76 6.37 -22.59
N ASP A 5 8.36 5.10 -22.65
CA ASP A 5 9.15 3.97 -22.17
C ASP A 5 9.80 3.27 -23.36
N CYS A 6 11.11 3.46 -23.52
CA CYS A 6 11.87 2.90 -24.63
C CYS A 6 12.21 1.41 -24.46
N ALA A 7 11.95 0.81 -23.29
CA ALA A 7 12.10 -0.63 -23.10
C ALA A 7 10.96 -1.43 -23.77
N LEU A 8 9.83 -0.78 -24.05
CA LEU A 8 8.72 -1.39 -24.77
C LEU A 8 9.02 -1.38 -26.28
N THR A 9 9.02 -2.55 -26.90
CA THR A 9 9.30 -2.72 -28.34
C THR A 9 8.37 -1.88 -29.23
N VAL A 10 7.15 -1.58 -28.79
CA VAL A 10 6.21 -0.70 -29.52
C VAL A 10 6.73 0.74 -29.65
N ASN A 11 7.61 1.17 -28.74
CA ASN A 11 8.16 2.53 -28.71
C ASN A 11 9.58 2.60 -29.30
N SER A 12 10.19 1.50 -29.74
CA SER A 12 11.58 1.51 -30.24
C SER A 12 11.77 2.53 -31.36
N ASN A 13 10.90 2.48 -32.38
CA ASN A 13 10.91 3.43 -33.50
C ASN A 13 10.73 4.89 -33.06
N LEU A 14 9.98 5.13 -31.98
CA LEU A 14 9.80 6.47 -31.44
C LEU A 14 11.06 6.94 -30.71
N CYS A 15 11.68 6.07 -29.91
CA CYS A 15 12.91 6.40 -29.19
C CYS A 15 14.10 6.61 -30.12
N ASP A 16 14.20 5.81 -31.18
CA ASP A 16 15.20 5.98 -32.24
C ASP A 16 15.02 7.32 -32.96
N LYS A 17 13.78 7.69 -33.30
CA LYS A 17 13.47 9.00 -33.92
C LYS A 17 13.88 10.21 -33.06
N PHE A 18 14.01 10.02 -31.75
CA PHE A 18 14.42 11.06 -30.81
C PHE A 18 15.85 10.85 -30.30
N SER A 19 16.63 9.98 -30.95
CA SER A 19 18.04 9.72 -30.63
C SER A 19 18.30 9.48 -29.14
N VAL A 20 17.40 8.73 -28.49
CA VAL A 20 17.49 8.45 -27.05
C VAL A 20 18.64 7.48 -26.79
N THR A 21 19.67 7.94 -26.09
CA THR A 21 20.91 7.16 -25.83
C THR A 21 21.15 6.86 -24.34
N ARG A 22 20.40 7.51 -23.44
CA ARG A 22 20.52 7.38 -21.99
C ARG A 22 19.18 7.64 -21.31
N PHE A 23 19.05 7.19 -20.06
CA PHE A 23 17.84 7.37 -19.26
C PHE A 23 18.16 8.03 -17.90
N PRO A 24 17.32 8.96 -17.42
CA PRO A 24 16.27 9.66 -18.16
C PRO A 24 16.89 10.66 -19.16
N MET A 25 16.21 10.87 -20.30
CA MET A 25 16.49 11.93 -21.26
C MET A 25 15.22 12.76 -21.44
N LEU A 26 15.34 14.07 -21.22
CA LEU A 26 14.20 14.98 -21.10
C LEU A 26 14.20 15.93 -22.30
N PHE A 27 13.02 16.19 -22.86
CA PHE A 27 12.82 17.08 -23.99
C PHE A 27 11.75 18.12 -23.68
N TRP A 28 11.96 19.35 -24.16
CA TRP A 28 11.03 20.46 -24.04
C TRP A 28 10.79 21.12 -25.39
N GLY A 29 9.55 21.43 -25.73
CA GLY A 29 9.23 22.14 -26.95
C GLY A 29 7.72 22.23 -27.20
N PRO A 30 7.31 22.84 -28.32
CA PRO A 30 5.90 22.95 -28.67
C PRO A 30 5.28 21.56 -28.95
N PRO A 31 4.07 21.24 -28.43
CA PRO A 31 3.44 19.94 -28.63
C PRO A 31 3.35 19.49 -30.10
N LYS A 32 3.10 20.44 -31.01
CA LYS A 32 3.02 20.18 -32.46
C LYS A 32 4.30 19.59 -33.05
N LYS A 33 5.46 19.84 -32.44
CA LYS A 33 6.75 19.35 -32.92
C LYS A 33 7.02 17.91 -32.48
N PHE A 34 6.35 17.45 -31.43
CA PHE A 34 6.41 16.05 -31.00
C PHE A 34 5.47 15.14 -31.81
N ILE A 35 4.44 15.70 -32.45
CA ILE A 35 3.49 14.94 -33.27
C ILE A 35 4.11 14.69 -34.65
N GLY A 36 4.50 13.44 -34.92
CA GLY A 36 5.07 13.03 -36.20
C GLY A 36 6.52 13.50 -36.46
N GLY A 37 7.10 14.24 -35.51
CA GLY A 37 8.49 14.73 -35.57
C GLY A 37 9.52 13.75 -34.99
N GLY A 38 10.75 14.24 -34.90
CA GLY A 38 11.91 13.56 -34.31
C GLY A 38 12.94 14.58 -33.86
N TRP A 39 13.97 14.11 -33.15
CA TRP A 39 15.07 14.94 -32.67
C TRP A 39 16.40 14.20 -32.87
N ASP A 40 17.37 14.92 -33.43
CA ASP A 40 18.74 14.43 -33.64
C ASP A 40 19.74 15.49 -33.15
N PRO A 41 20.79 15.11 -32.38
CA PRO A 41 21.80 16.04 -31.91
C PRO A 41 22.56 16.79 -33.02
N LYS A 42 22.58 16.27 -34.25
CA LYS A 42 23.20 16.90 -35.42
C LYS A 42 22.30 17.93 -36.11
N GLN A 43 21.06 18.09 -35.65
CA GLN A 43 20.09 19.00 -36.25
C GLN A 43 20.28 20.43 -35.73
N GLU A 44 20.90 21.30 -36.53
CA GLU A 44 21.34 22.64 -36.12
C GLU A 44 20.21 23.61 -35.68
N LYS A 45 18.94 23.31 -35.96
CA LYS A 45 17.79 24.20 -35.65
C LYS A 45 16.52 23.45 -35.23
N SER A 46 16.59 22.71 -34.12
CA SER A 46 15.39 22.11 -33.52
C SER A 46 14.72 23.05 -32.52
N GLU A 47 13.39 23.17 -32.60
CA GLU A 47 12.57 23.82 -31.55
C GLU A 47 12.37 22.91 -30.34
N ILE A 48 12.82 21.65 -30.43
CA ILE A 48 12.86 20.72 -29.31
C ILE A 48 14.23 20.85 -28.65
N ILE A 49 14.20 21.18 -27.36
CA ILE A 49 15.37 21.43 -26.53
C ILE A 49 15.58 20.22 -25.61
N PRO A 50 16.73 19.54 -25.68
CA PRO A 50 17.09 18.54 -24.68
C PRO A 50 17.42 19.22 -23.35
N ILE A 51 16.96 18.64 -22.23
CA ILE A 51 17.27 19.13 -20.89
C ILE A 51 18.37 18.23 -20.32
N GLU A 52 19.59 18.76 -20.20
CA GLU A 52 20.75 17.98 -19.76
C GLU A 52 20.85 17.81 -18.24
N ASN A 53 20.37 18.81 -17.48
CA ASN A 53 20.55 18.92 -16.03
C ASN A 53 19.22 18.85 -15.25
N GLY A 54 18.34 17.91 -15.58
CA GLY A 54 17.07 17.69 -14.86
C GLY A 54 17.16 16.65 -13.74
N GLN A 55 18.27 16.60 -13.01
CA GLN A 55 18.61 15.49 -12.10
C GLN A 55 17.74 15.46 -10.83
N THR A 56 17.28 16.62 -10.37
CA THR A 56 16.34 16.75 -9.24
C THR A 56 15.10 17.54 -9.67
N ALA A 57 14.01 17.38 -8.92
CA ALA A 57 12.77 18.11 -9.14
C ALA A 57 13.00 19.63 -9.09
N ASP A 58 13.80 20.13 -8.13
CA ASP A 58 14.10 21.55 -7.97
C ASP A 58 14.88 22.14 -9.14
N ILE A 59 15.92 21.44 -9.61
CA ILE A 59 16.73 21.93 -10.74
C ILE A 59 15.85 21.95 -12.00
N LEU A 60 15.04 20.90 -12.20
CA LEU A 60 14.12 20.84 -13.33
C LEU A 60 13.04 21.94 -13.25
N LEU A 61 12.44 22.17 -12.08
CA LEU A 61 11.45 23.22 -11.88
C LEU A 61 12.04 24.60 -12.09
N GLY A 62 13.25 24.86 -11.58
CA GLY A 62 13.99 26.09 -11.80
C GLY A 62 14.25 26.34 -13.29
N TRP A 63 14.64 25.29 -14.04
CA TRP A 63 14.80 25.36 -15.49
C TRP A 63 13.47 25.68 -16.19
N ILE A 64 12.37 25.00 -15.84
CA ILE A 64 11.04 25.22 -16.41
C ILE A 64 10.56 26.65 -16.12
N ASN A 65 10.71 27.13 -14.89
CA ASN A 65 10.38 28.49 -14.47
C ASN A 65 11.09 29.54 -15.33
N LYS A 66 12.39 29.32 -15.58
CA LYS A 66 13.19 30.18 -16.47
C LYS A 66 12.66 30.19 -17.90
N GLN A 67 12.27 29.04 -18.46
CA GLN A 67 11.70 28.97 -19.81
C GLN A 67 10.33 29.63 -19.92
N LEU A 68 9.51 29.53 -18.87
CA LEU A 68 8.16 30.07 -18.85
C LEU A 68 8.11 31.56 -18.46
N GLY A 69 9.20 32.12 -17.93
CA GLY A 69 9.21 33.46 -17.35
C GLY A 69 8.26 33.58 -16.16
N ARG A 70 8.06 32.49 -15.41
CA ARG A 70 7.13 32.39 -14.28
C ARG A 70 7.81 31.74 -13.08
N SER A 71 7.28 31.98 -11.89
CA SER A 71 7.75 31.36 -10.66
C SER A 71 6.70 30.40 -10.13
N TYR A 72 6.91 29.12 -10.35
CA TYR A 72 6.17 28.05 -9.69
C TYR A 72 7.04 27.46 -8.59
N GLY A 73 6.45 27.21 -7.41
CA GLY A 73 7.07 26.43 -6.34
C GLY A 73 6.41 25.06 -6.24
N PHE A 74 7.05 24.14 -5.53
CA PHE A 74 6.39 22.90 -5.08
C PHE A 74 5.46 23.14 -3.89
N ASP A 75 5.46 24.36 -3.34
CA ASP A 75 4.60 24.73 -2.22
C ASP A 75 3.15 24.85 -2.64
N ASP A 76 2.31 24.00 -2.06
CA ASP A 76 0.89 24.30 -1.94
C ASP A 76 0.73 25.29 -0.78
N GLY A 77 0.01 26.41 -0.98
CA GLY A 77 -0.22 27.43 0.06
C GLY A 77 -0.92 26.94 1.35
N LYS A 78 -1.13 25.63 1.49
CA LYS A 78 -1.52 24.92 2.71
C LYS A 78 -0.34 24.58 3.63
N HIS A 79 0.90 24.59 3.12
CA HIS A 79 2.07 24.15 3.88
C HIS A 79 2.47 25.12 5.02
N GLU A 80 2.13 26.41 4.92
CA GLU A 80 2.57 27.43 5.89
C GLU A 80 1.75 27.51 7.19
N LYS A 81 0.53 26.94 7.24
CA LYS A 81 -0.45 27.29 8.30
C LYS A 81 -0.51 26.39 9.53
N GLU A 82 0.33 25.37 9.67
CA GLU A 82 0.32 24.49 10.85
C GLU A 82 1.73 24.25 11.39
N HIS A 83 1.92 24.51 12.69
CA HIS A 83 3.19 24.29 13.37
C HIS A 83 3.64 22.82 13.29
N LEU A 84 4.85 22.60 12.76
CA LEU A 84 5.61 21.36 12.87
C LEU A 84 5.87 21.04 14.36
N GLN A 85 4.94 20.39 15.05
CA GLN A 85 5.18 19.85 16.38
C GLN A 85 5.73 18.43 16.27
N ALA A 86 6.97 18.29 15.81
CA ALA A 86 7.64 17.02 15.70
C ALA A 86 8.48 16.75 16.96
N ASN A 87 7.85 16.22 18.00
CA ASN A 87 8.59 15.72 19.16
C ASN A 87 8.85 14.24 18.91
N THR A 88 9.96 13.93 18.22
CA THR A 88 10.33 12.57 17.79
C THR A 88 10.54 11.57 18.93
N SER A 89 10.57 12.06 20.18
CA SER A 89 10.61 11.25 21.40
C SER A 89 9.24 10.97 22.03
N ASP A 90 8.17 11.61 21.57
CA ASP A 90 6.83 11.40 22.12
C ASP A 90 6.14 10.23 21.42
N SER A 91 5.97 9.12 22.16
CA SER A 91 5.29 7.92 21.68
C SER A 91 3.82 8.15 21.34
N GLY A 92 3.18 9.22 21.85
CA GLY A 92 1.80 9.57 21.54
C GLY A 92 1.61 10.10 20.12
N GLN A 93 2.66 10.61 19.47
CA GLN A 93 2.56 11.19 18.12
C GLN A 93 2.14 10.18 17.07
N ILE A 94 2.46 8.89 17.26
CA ILE A 94 2.09 7.83 16.32
C ILE A 94 0.58 7.72 16.10
N ALA A 95 -0.23 8.13 17.07
CA ALA A 95 -1.69 8.07 16.95
C ALA A 95 -2.19 8.98 15.82
N LYS A 96 -1.50 10.09 15.53
CA LYS A 96 -1.81 10.98 14.39
C LYS A 96 -1.54 10.31 13.04
N ALA A 97 -0.67 9.30 13.00
CA ALA A 97 -0.35 8.59 11.76
C ALA A 97 -1.50 7.75 11.22
N ILE A 98 -2.59 7.54 11.98
CA ILE A 98 -3.80 6.90 11.43
C ILE A 98 -4.35 7.69 10.24
N TYR A 99 -4.30 9.03 10.30
CA TYR A 99 -4.70 9.89 9.18
C TYR A 99 -3.80 9.66 7.96
N ASP A 100 -2.49 9.63 8.19
CA ASP A 100 -1.51 9.43 7.12
C ASP A 100 -1.58 8.04 6.50
N ILE A 101 -1.92 7.01 7.26
CA ILE A 101 -2.14 5.68 6.72
C ILE A 101 -3.36 5.67 5.80
N GLU A 102 -4.44 6.37 6.16
CA GLU A 102 -5.60 6.51 5.28
C GLU A 102 -5.25 7.26 3.99
N GLU A 103 -4.51 8.38 4.09
CA GLU A 103 -4.01 9.12 2.92
C GLU A 103 -3.08 8.26 2.07
N ALA A 104 -2.20 7.46 2.67
CA ALA A 104 -1.28 6.59 1.97
C ALA A 104 -2.01 5.44 1.26
N THR A 105 -2.99 4.81 1.91
CA THR A 105 -3.82 3.78 1.29
C THR A 105 -4.61 4.34 0.10
N PHE A 106 -5.22 5.51 0.26
CA PHE A 106 -5.89 6.20 -0.86
C PHE A 106 -4.92 6.56 -1.99
N THR A 107 -3.76 7.14 -1.65
CA THR A 107 -2.75 7.57 -2.63
C THR A 107 -2.20 6.38 -3.40
N ALA A 108 -1.85 5.28 -2.71
CA ALA A 108 -1.39 4.05 -3.34
C ALA A 108 -2.42 3.51 -4.34
N PHE A 109 -3.69 3.44 -3.93
CA PHE A 109 -4.75 2.99 -4.82
C PHE A 109 -4.93 3.93 -6.01
N GLY A 110 -4.93 5.24 -5.77
CA GLY A 110 -4.97 6.26 -6.83
C GLY A 110 -3.86 6.09 -7.85
N ILE A 111 -2.60 5.91 -7.41
CA ILE A 111 -1.44 5.66 -8.28
C ILE A 111 -1.66 4.41 -9.14
N ILE A 112 -2.14 3.31 -8.54
CA ILE A 112 -2.41 2.06 -9.26
C ILE A 112 -3.40 2.28 -10.40
N LEU A 113 -4.47 3.04 -10.14
CA LEU A 113 -5.51 3.34 -11.12
C LEU A 113 -5.04 4.34 -12.19
N ASP A 114 -4.35 5.41 -11.77
CA ASP A 114 -3.87 6.49 -12.63
C ASP A 114 -2.80 6.00 -13.61
N HIS A 115 -1.93 5.09 -13.16
CA HIS A 115 -0.88 4.50 -13.99
C HIS A 115 -1.31 3.19 -14.67
N LYS A 116 -2.59 2.81 -14.59
CA LYS A 116 -3.15 1.60 -15.21
C LYS A 116 -2.34 0.33 -14.85
N MET A 117 -1.93 0.22 -13.59
CA MET A 117 -1.02 -0.84 -13.12
C MET A 117 -1.71 -2.19 -12.89
N ILE A 118 -3.04 -2.25 -12.98
CA ILE A 118 -3.80 -3.51 -12.90
C ILE A 118 -3.71 -4.19 -14.26
N THR A 119 -2.96 -5.29 -14.33
CA THR A 119 -2.73 -6.12 -15.52
C THR A 119 -3.00 -7.59 -15.18
N PRO A 120 -3.10 -8.52 -16.15
CA PRO A 120 -3.20 -9.95 -15.83
C PRO A 120 -2.10 -10.44 -14.87
N ALA A 121 -0.87 -9.93 -15.01
CA ALA A 121 0.27 -10.32 -14.18
C ALA A 121 0.19 -9.77 -12.75
N THR A 122 -0.33 -8.56 -12.57
CA THR A 122 -0.34 -7.87 -11.26
C THR A 122 -1.67 -8.04 -10.50
N ARG A 123 -2.72 -8.51 -11.17
CA ARG A 123 -4.07 -8.70 -10.63
C ARG A 123 -4.09 -9.48 -9.32
N ALA A 124 -3.46 -10.64 -9.30
CA ALA A 124 -3.44 -11.52 -8.13
C ALA A 124 -2.73 -10.86 -6.93
N SER A 125 -1.67 -10.10 -7.18
CA SER A 125 -0.95 -9.35 -6.15
C SER A 125 -1.82 -8.27 -5.52
N LEU A 126 -2.61 -7.53 -6.31
CA LEU A 126 -3.54 -6.54 -5.78
C LEU A 126 -4.65 -7.17 -4.94
N ILE A 127 -5.24 -8.28 -5.40
CA ILE A 127 -6.28 -9.01 -4.66
C ILE A 127 -5.76 -9.48 -3.30
N LYS A 128 -4.57 -10.08 -3.26
CA LYS A 128 -3.94 -10.54 -2.01
C LYS A 128 -3.65 -9.38 -1.05
N PHE A 129 -3.21 -8.24 -1.58
CA PHE A 129 -2.99 -7.06 -0.76
C PHE A 129 -4.32 -6.49 -0.22
N LEU A 130 -5.36 -6.42 -1.04
CA LEU A 130 -6.71 -6.02 -0.59
C LEU A 130 -7.25 -6.96 0.49
N GLN A 131 -7.06 -8.28 0.37
CA GLN A 131 -7.42 -9.25 1.42
C GLN A 131 -6.71 -8.94 2.74
N LEU A 132 -5.41 -8.65 2.69
CA LEU A 132 -4.63 -8.24 3.86
C LEU A 132 -5.16 -6.94 4.47
N LEU A 133 -5.54 -5.95 3.64
CA LEU A 133 -6.12 -4.70 4.11
C LEU A 133 -7.49 -4.92 4.75
N VAL A 134 -8.36 -5.71 4.14
CA VAL A 134 -9.70 -6.02 4.66
C VAL A 134 -9.63 -6.60 6.07
N ALA A 135 -8.68 -7.49 6.32
CA ALA A 135 -8.54 -8.15 7.61
C ALA A 135 -7.81 -7.27 8.65
N HIS A 136 -6.70 -6.61 8.27
CA HIS A 136 -5.76 -6.05 9.26
C HIS A 136 -5.49 -4.55 9.14
N HIS A 137 -6.03 -3.83 8.13
CA HIS A 137 -5.80 -2.39 8.02
C HIS A 137 -6.27 -1.69 9.31
N PRO A 138 -5.48 -0.80 9.94
CA PRO A 138 -5.81 -0.23 11.26
C PRO A 138 -7.11 0.60 11.22
N SER A 139 -7.34 1.36 10.15
CA SER A 139 -8.58 2.14 9.96
C SER A 139 -9.77 1.29 9.53
N LYS A 140 -10.90 1.41 10.26
CA LYS A 140 -12.18 0.74 9.96
C LYS A 140 -12.74 1.11 8.58
N ARG A 141 -12.67 2.39 8.19
CA ARG A 141 -13.20 2.85 6.90
C ARG A 141 -12.42 2.26 5.72
N CYS A 142 -11.10 2.12 5.87
CA CYS A 142 -10.27 1.49 4.85
C CYS A 142 -10.50 -0.02 4.74
N ARG A 143 -10.77 -0.72 5.86
CA ARG A 143 -11.20 -2.12 5.81
C ARG A 143 -12.51 -2.27 5.02
N LYS A 144 -13.49 -1.43 5.31
CA LYS A 144 -14.78 -1.42 4.61
C LYS A 144 -14.63 -1.12 3.12
N GLY A 145 -13.94 -0.04 2.75
CA GLY A 145 -13.75 0.32 1.34
C GLY A 145 -12.93 -0.70 0.57
N SER A 146 -11.90 -1.27 1.19
CA SER A 146 -11.13 -2.38 0.58
C SER A 146 -12.01 -3.62 0.37
N ALA A 147 -12.94 -3.92 1.28
CA ALA A 147 -13.85 -5.06 1.15
C ALA A 147 -14.87 -4.83 0.03
N GLU A 148 -15.42 -3.62 -0.08
CA GLU A 148 -16.32 -3.24 -1.17
C GLU A 148 -15.64 -3.40 -2.53
N ILE A 149 -14.38 -2.96 -2.65
CA ILE A 149 -13.59 -3.14 -3.87
C ILE A 149 -13.33 -4.64 -4.13
N LEU A 150 -12.93 -5.39 -3.10
CA LEU A 150 -12.56 -6.79 -3.23
C LEU A 150 -13.74 -7.68 -3.66
N VAL A 151 -14.92 -7.47 -3.07
CA VAL A 151 -16.13 -8.25 -3.38
C VAL A 151 -16.59 -8.00 -4.82
N ASN A 152 -16.47 -6.78 -5.31
CA ASN A 152 -16.87 -6.41 -6.67
C ASN A 152 -15.70 -6.51 -7.67
N PHE A 153 -14.53 -7.01 -7.26
CA PHE A 153 -13.30 -6.87 -8.05
C PHE A 153 -13.39 -7.55 -9.42
N ASP A 154 -14.02 -8.72 -9.51
CA ASP A 154 -14.19 -9.45 -10.76
C ASP A 154 -15.15 -8.72 -11.72
N ASP A 155 -16.18 -8.05 -11.21
CA ASP A 155 -17.12 -7.27 -12.01
C ASP A 155 -16.51 -5.95 -12.49
N LEU A 156 -15.72 -5.31 -11.62
CA LEU A 156 -15.04 -4.05 -11.91
C LEU A 156 -13.83 -4.23 -12.82
N CYS A 157 -13.14 -5.36 -12.67
CA CYS A 157 -11.93 -5.75 -13.38
C CYS A 157 -11.97 -7.21 -13.84
N PRO A 158 -12.75 -7.52 -14.90
CA PRO A 158 -12.96 -8.89 -15.32
C PRO A 158 -11.69 -9.49 -15.94
N SER A 159 -11.38 -10.72 -15.56
CA SER A 159 -10.18 -11.45 -15.96
C SER A 159 -10.13 -11.77 -17.47
N GLN A 160 -11.29 -11.95 -18.11
CA GLN A 160 -11.43 -12.30 -19.53
C GLN A 160 -11.22 -11.10 -20.47
N THR A 161 -11.35 -9.87 -19.96
CA THR A 161 -11.29 -8.62 -20.75
C THR A 161 -9.87 -8.11 -20.97
N MET A 162 -8.89 -8.66 -20.26
CA MET A 162 -7.50 -8.17 -20.23
C MET A 162 -6.58 -8.83 -21.26
N SER A 163 -7.14 -9.62 -22.18
CA SER A 163 -6.45 -10.42 -23.20
C SER A 163 -6.60 -9.88 -24.63
N VAL A 164 -7.58 -9.00 -24.90
CA VAL A 164 -7.93 -8.60 -26.29
C VAL A 164 -8.10 -7.08 -26.41
N ASN A 165 -7.09 -6.46 -27.02
CA ASN A 165 -6.98 -5.07 -27.51
C ASN A 165 -7.04 -3.92 -26.47
N ASN A 166 -6.12 -2.96 -26.66
CA ASN A 166 -5.80 -1.81 -25.79
C ASN A 166 -6.96 -0.84 -25.48
N GLU A 167 -8.15 -1.01 -26.06
CA GLU A 167 -9.31 -0.17 -25.79
C GLU A 167 -10.08 -0.56 -24.51
N LYS A 168 -9.80 -1.73 -23.91
CA LYS A 168 -10.61 -2.28 -22.80
C LYS A 168 -9.93 -2.34 -21.42
N ALA A 169 -8.63 -2.03 -21.35
CA ALA A 169 -7.92 -1.83 -20.08
C ALA A 169 -8.37 -0.56 -19.33
N GLU A 170 -9.18 0.30 -19.95
CA GLU A 170 -9.74 1.50 -19.33
C GLU A 170 -10.80 1.21 -18.25
N SER A 171 -11.44 0.03 -18.27
CA SER A 171 -12.48 -0.34 -17.30
C SER A 171 -12.03 -0.24 -15.85
N CYS A 172 -10.77 -0.60 -15.58
CA CYS A 172 -10.21 -0.62 -14.23
C CYS A 172 -9.60 0.72 -13.79
N SER A 173 -9.54 1.74 -14.65
CA SER A 173 -8.82 2.99 -14.36
C SER A 173 -9.64 3.95 -13.49
N LYS A 174 -9.03 5.08 -13.09
CA LYS A 174 -9.72 6.17 -12.36
C LYS A 174 -10.89 6.80 -13.14
N LYS A 175 -10.88 6.67 -14.47
CA LYS A 175 -12.02 7.07 -15.33
C LYS A 175 -13.00 5.92 -15.59
N GLY A 176 -12.67 4.71 -15.15
CA GLY A 176 -13.48 3.50 -15.25
C GLY A 176 -14.26 3.19 -13.97
N ALA A 177 -14.65 1.93 -13.79
CA ALA A 177 -15.55 1.48 -12.74
C ALA A 177 -14.95 1.61 -11.32
N LEU A 178 -13.64 1.32 -11.16
CA LEU A 178 -12.93 1.43 -9.87
C LEU A 178 -12.73 2.88 -9.41
N GLY A 179 -12.72 3.85 -10.32
CA GLY A 179 -12.53 5.27 -9.98
C GLY A 179 -13.61 5.85 -9.07
N ASN A 180 -14.78 5.21 -9.04
CA ASN A 180 -15.91 5.61 -8.20
C ASN A 180 -15.86 5.02 -6.78
N TYR A 181 -14.92 4.11 -6.51
CA TYR A 181 -14.80 3.49 -5.19
C TYR A 181 -13.85 4.26 -4.29
N HIS A 182 -14.28 4.45 -3.06
CA HIS A 182 -13.50 5.14 -2.03
C HIS A 182 -12.87 4.11 -1.10
N ILE A 183 -11.64 3.68 -1.40
CA ILE A 183 -10.93 2.63 -0.63
C ILE A 183 -10.87 2.90 0.88
N CYS A 184 -10.88 4.19 1.27
CA CYS A 184 -10.88 4.66 2.65
C CYS A 184 -12.06 5.60 2.98
N GLY A 185 -13.19 5.46 2.28
CA GLY A 185 -14.37 6.33 2.50
C GLY A 185 -14.27 7.70 1.83
N LYS A 186 -15.38 8.43 1.81
CA LYS A 186 -15.55 9.67 1.02
C LYS A 186 -14.76 10.86 1.58
N GLU A 187 -14.36 10.77 2.85
CA GLU A 187 -13.61 11.82 3.54
C GLU A 187 -12.10 11.78 3.25
N VAL A 188 -11.65 10.78 2.48
CA VAL A 188 -10.25 10.59 2.09
C VAL A 188 -10.17 10.70 0.56
N PRO A 189 -9.24 11.51 0.01
CA PRO A 189 -8.13 12.16 0.67
C PRO A 189 -8.51 13.51 1.28
N ARG A 190 -7.80 13.87 2.34
CA ARG A 190 -7.84 15.19 2.97
C ARG A 190 -6.83 16.14 2.33
N GLY A 191 -5.78 15.57 1.73
CA GLY A 191 -4.76 16.34 1.01
C GLY A 191 -3.78 17.06 1.93
N TYR A 192 -3.48 16.48 3.10
CA TYR A 192 -2.39 16.92 3.98
C TYR A 192 -1.89 15.74 4.84
N TRP A 193 -0.64 15.84 5.31
CA TRP A 193 0.00 14.88 6.19
C TRP A 193 0.10 15.44 7.62
N MET A 194 0.00 14.56 8.62
CA MET A 194 0.09 14.90 10.05
C MET A 194 1.41 14.42 10.66
N TYR A 195 1.53 13.11 10.91
CA TYR A 195 2.74 12.50 11.45
C TYR A 195 3.83 12.35 10.38
N CYS A 196 3.43 12.16 9.13
CA CYS A 196 4.30 12.01 7.96
C CYS A 196 4.56 13.33 7.22
N ARG A 197 4.21 14.47 7.81
CA ARG A 197 4.52 15.79 7.25
C ARG A 197 6.03 16.04 7.28
N GLY A 198 6.61 16.41 6.14
CA GLY A 198 8.00 16.85 6.06
C GLY A 198 8.17 18.31 6.45
N SER A 199 9.41 18.73 6.72
CA SER A 199 9.72 20.17 6.83
C SER A 199 9.71 20.88 5.48
N LYS A 200 9.88 20.12 4.39
CA LYS A 200 9.75 20.55 3.00
C LYS A 200 8.62 19.78 2.31
N ASN A 201 7.98 20.40 1.32
CA ASN A 201 6.82 19.85 0.60
C ASN A 201 7.06 18.51 -0.10
N ASP A 202 8.28 18.30 -0.60
CA ASP A 202 8.70 17.13 -1.35
C ASP A 202 9.24 15.99 -0.46
N THR A 203 9.28 16.20 0.85
CA THR A 203 9.84 15.24 1.80
C THR A 203 8.77 14.44 2.56
N ARG A 204 9.12 13.20 2.93
CA ARG A 204 8.30 12.27 3.72
C ARG A 204 6.99 11.87 3.01
N GLY A 205 5.84 12.36 3.49
CA GLY A 205 4.51 12.15 2.89
C GLY A 205 4.13 10.69 2.65
N PHE A 206 3.75 10.39 1.41
CA PHE A 206 3.24 9.09 0.97
C PHE A 206 4.13 7.91 1.37
N SER A 207 5.44 8.03 1.14
CA SER A 207 6.39 6.96 1.47
C SER A 207 6.43 6.65 2.97
N CYS A 208 6.37 7.69 3.80
CA CYS A 208 6.28 7.55 5.26
C CYS A 208 4.97 6.87 5.66
N GLY A 209 3.82 7.34 5.15
CA GLY A 209 2.52 6.75 5.50
C GLY A 209 2.41 5.28 5.10
N LEU A 210 2.99 4.91 3.95
CA LEU A 210 3.05 3.53 3.50
C LEU A 210 3.91 2.66 4.42
N TRP A 211 5.09 3.14 4.86
CA TRP A 211 5.89 2.40 5.85
C TRP A 211 5.13 2.18 7.16
N VAL A 212 4.44 3.20 7.67
CA VAL A 212 3.63 3.04 8.89
C VAL A 212 2.49 2.04 8.68
N LEU A 213 1.83 2.05 7.51
CA LEU A 213 0.83 1.04 7.16
C LEU A 213 1.42 -0.37 7.20
N LEU A 214 2.55 -0.61 6.53
CA LEU A 214 3.18 -1.93 6.46
C LEU A 214 3.60 -2.44 7.85
N HIS A 215 4.20 -1.58 8.68
CA HIS A 215 4.53 -1.91 10.07
C HIS A 215 3.28 -2.21 10.90
N SER A 216 2.20 -1.45 10.70
CA SER A 216 0.92 -1.73 11.36
C SER A 216 0.33 -3.06 10.92
N LEU A 217 0.44 -3.45 9.65
CA LEU A 217 -0.03 -4.74 9.17
C LEU A 217 0.79 -5.87 9.79
N SER A 218 2.12 -5.75 9.82
CA SER A 218 3.00 -6.82 10.33
C SER A 218 2.78 -7.17 11.80
N VAL A 219 2.33 -6.22 12.62
CA VAL A 219 2.03 -6.46 14.05
C VAL A 219 0.58 -6.86 14.32
N ARG A 220 -0.28 -6.89 13.28
CA ARG A 220 -1.72 -7.20 13.37
C ARG A 220 -2.13 -8.54 12.78
N VAL A 221 -1.25 -9.15 12.00
CA VAL A 221 -1.47 -10.47 11.41
C VAL A 221 -1.24 -11.55 12.47
N GLU A 222 -1.92 -12.67 12.29
CA GLU A 222 -1.71 -13.85 13.11
C GLU A 222 -0.52 -14.67 12.61
N ASP A 223 -0.04 -15.60 13.43
CA ASP A 223 1.11 -16.47 13.09
C ASP A 223 0.89 -17.22 11.77
N GLY A 224 -0.31 -17.76 11.55
CA GLY A 224 -0.68 -18.49 10.33
C GLY A 224 -0.74 -17.61 9.07
N GLU A 225 -0.83 -16.30 9.22
CA GLU A 225 -0.96 -15.33 8.13
C GLU A 225 0.37 -14.65 7.80
N SER A 226 1.38 -14.77 8.68
CA SER A 226 2.65 -14.04 8.61
C SER A 226 3.36 -14.17 7.26
N ASN A 227 3.48 -15.37 6.69
CA ASN A 227 4.08 -15.54 5.37
C ASN A 227 3.23 -14.95 4.24
N MET A 228 1.90 -15.07 4.31
CA MET A 228 1.01 -14.46 3.31
C MET A 228 1.17 -12.94 3.36
N ALA A 229 1.15 -12.34 4.54
CA ALA A 229 1.30 -10.90 4.73
C ALA A 229 2.65 -10.38 4.21
N PHE A 230 3.74 -11.10 4.51
CA PHE A 230 5.06 -10.82 3.96
C PHE A 230 5.07 -10.85 2.43
N ARG A 231 4.59 -11.94 1.81
CA ARG A 231 4.56 -12.09 0.35
C ARG A 231 3.67 -11.05 -0.31
N SER A 232 2.49 -10.80 0.23
CA SER A 232 1.59 -9.74 -0.24
C SER A 232 2.23 -8.35 -0.14
N THR A 233 3.00 -8.08 0.91
CA THR A 233 3.75 -6.82 1.05
C THR A 233 4.84 -6.69 -0.01
N CYS A 234 5.66 -7.73 -0.19
CA CYS A 234 6.72 -7.75 -1.20
C CYS A 234 6.17 -7.63 -2.62
N ASP A 235 5.13 -8.40 -2.95
CA ASP A 235 4.47 -8.37 -4.26
C ASP A 235 3.79 -7.02 -4.49
N PHE A 236 3.17 -6.42 -3.47
CA PHE A 236 2.55 -5.11 -3.59
C PHE A 236 3.59 -4.04 -3.91
N ILE A 237 4.67 -3.96 -3.14
CA ILE A 237 5.75 -3.00 -3.40
C ILE A 237 6.34 -3.25 -4.78
N HIS A 238 6.71 -4.49 -5.07
CA HIS A 238 7.33 -4.85 -6.34
C HIS A 238 6.48 -4.54 -7.56
N ASN A 239 5.14 -4.56 -7.47
CA ASN A 239 4.28 -4.33 -8.62
C ASN A 239 3.72 -2.90 -8.71
N PHE A 240 3.53 -2.22 -7.58
CA PHE A 240 2.69 -1.00 -7.54
C PHE A 240 3.38 0.24 -6.99
N PHE A 241 4.53 0.12 -6.33
CA PHE A 241 5.21 1.31 -5.82
C PHE A 241 5.79 2.13 -6.99
N ILE A 242 5.68 3.46 -6.96
CA ILE A 242 6.00 4.28 -8.14
C ILE A 242 7.51 4.43 -8.37
N CYS A 243 8.29 4.42 -7.28
CA CYS A 243 9.75 4.56 -7.33
C CYS A 243 10.39 3.21 -7.71
N GLU A 244 10.90 3.12 -8.95
CA GLU A 244 11.52 1.91 -9.48
C GLU A 244 12.76 1.47 -8.68
N GLU A 245 13.66 2.40 -8.37
CA GLU A 245 14.85 2.12 -7.57
C GLU A 245 14.47 1.61 -6.17
N CYS A 246 13.49 2.24 -5.53
CA CYS A 246 12.98 1.83 -4.22
C CYS A 246 12.40 0.41 -4.28
N ARG A 247 11.70 0.06 -5.37
CA ARG A 247 11.17 -1.30 -5.61
C ARG A 247 12.26 -2.33 -5.73
N GLN A 248 13.28 -2.06 -6.53
CA GLN A 248 14.39 -2.99 -6.73
C GLN A 248 15.12 -3.27 -5.41
N HIS A 249 15.41 -2.20 -4.64
CA HIS A 249 16.03 -2.32 -3.33
C HIS A 249 15.19 -3.12 -2.32
N PHE A 250 13.89 -2.79 -2.19
CA PHE A 250 13.01 -3.48 -1.26
C PHE A 250 12.81 -4.95 -1.68
N TYR A 251 12.60 -5.20 -2.96
CA TYR A 251 12.41 -6.55 -3.49
C TYR A 251 13.67 -7.39 -3.35
N GLY A 252 14.87 -6.82 -3.51
CA GLY A 252 16.13 -7.51 -3.22
C GLY A 252 16.20 -8.03 -1.78
N MET A 253 15.74 -7.24 -0.81
CA MET A 253 15.61 -7.70 0.59
C MET A 253 14.54 -8.77 0.77
N CYS A 254 13.43 -8.69 0.03
CA CYS A 254 12.40 -9.74 0.03
C CYS A 254 12.94 -11.07 -0.51
N SER A 255 13.71 -11.03 -1.61
CA SER A 255 14.26 -12.21 -2.27
C SER A 255 15.33 -12.93 -1.43
N SER A 256 15.94 -12.26 -0.45
CA SER A 256 16.90 -12.92 0.45
C SER A 256 16.24 -13.85 1.48
N ILE A 257 14.91 -13.84 1.58
CA ILE A 257 14.16 -14.72 2.51
C ILE A 257 13.81 -16.04 1.82
N SER A 258 14.54 -17.09 2.21
CA SER A 258 14.40 -18.43 1.65
C SER A 258 13.31 -19.27 2.30
N SER A 259 12.98 -19.00 3.57
CA SER A 259 12.02 -19.79 4.35
C SER A 259 10.76 -18.99 4.67
N PRO A 260 9.56 -19.61 4.60
CA PRO A 260 8.32 -18.96 5.00
C PRO A 260 8.33 -18.52 6.46
N PHE A 261 7.81 -17.34 6.74
CA PHE A 261 7.56 -16.92 8.12
C PHE A 261 6.46 -17.78 8.75
N LYS A 262 6.71 -18.24 9.98
CA LYS A 262 5.74 -19.03 10.76
C LYS A 262 5.13 -18.24 11.91
N LYS A 263 5.72 -17.10 12.23
CA LYS A 263 5.35 -16.24 13.36
C LYS A 263 5.19 -14.81 12.88
N ALA A 264 4.14 -14.14 13.35
CA ALA A 264 3.93 -12.70 13.08
C ALA A 264 5.12 -11.87 13.57
N ARG A 265 5.71 -12.30 14.69
CA ARG A 265 6.94 -11.73 15.25
C ARG A 265 8.08 -11.67 14.25
N ASP A 266 8.36 -12.76 13.57
CA ASP A 266 9.51 -12.86 12.67
C ASP A 266 9.34 -11.91 11.47
N PHE A 267 8.11 -11.82 10.94
CA PHE A 267 7.79 -10.86 9.89
C PHE A 267 7.93 -9.41 10.36
N ALA A 268 7.41 -9.07 11.54
CA ALA A 268 7.51 -7.72 12.10
C ALA A 268 8.96 -7.31 12.35
N LEU A 269 9.78 -8.20 12.92
CA LEU A 269 11.21 -7.95 13.12
C LEU A 269 11.99 -7.86 11.80
N TRP A 270 11.65 -8.70 10.82
CA TRP A 270 12.24 -8.61 9.48
C TRP A 270 11.96 -7.25 8.84
N LEU A 271 10.69 -6.80 8.85
CA LEU A 271 10.30 -5.53 8.24
C LEU A 271 10.97 -4.34 8.93
N TRP A 272 11.06 -4.38 10.27
CA TRP A 272 11.80 -3.41 11.06
C TRP A 272 13.30 -3.36 10.70
N SER A 273 13.95 -4.52 10.63
CA SER A 273 15.36 -4.62 10.27
C SER A 273 15.62 -4.13 8.84
N ALA A 274 14.75 -4.52 7.89
CA ALA A 274 14.79 -4.06 6.51
C ALA A 274 14.65 -2.54 6.41
N HIS A 275 13.71 -1.94 7.15
CA HIS A 275 13.54 -0.49 7.17
C HIS A 275 14.76 0.23 7.77
N ASN A 276 15.41 -0.33 8.79
CA ASN A 276 16.65 0.24 9.33
C ASN A 276 17.83 0.17 8.36
N LYS A 277 17.93 -0.87 7.52
CA LYS A 277 18.92 -0.92 6.43
C LYS A 277 18.67 0.20 5.41
N VAL A 278 17.40 0.46 5.09
CA VAL A 278 17.02 1.58 4.22
C VAL A 278 17.38 2.92 4.88
N ASN A 279 17.10 3.10 6.17
CA ASN A 279 17.46 4.32 6.91
C ASN A 279 18.97 4.55 6.91
N GLU A 280 19.78 3.52 7.14
CA GLU A 280 21.24 3.65 7.15
C GLU A 280 21.79 4.04 5.77
N ARG A 281 21.26 3.44 4.70
CA ARG A 281 21.65 3.80 3.33
C ARG A 281 21.24 5.23 3.00
N LEU A 282 19.96 5.55 3.19
CA LEU A 282 19.39 6.86 2.86
C LEU A 282 20.01 7.98 3.71
N ALA A 283 20.41 7.72 4.96
CA ALA A 283 21.14 8.70 5.77
C ALA A 283 22.41 9.21 5.08
N LYS A 284 23.12 8.34 4.37
CA LYS A 284 24.35 8.68 3.64
C LYS A 284 24.03 9.35 2.30
N GLU A 285 23.10 8.77 1.54
CA GLU A 285 22.71 9.29 0.22
C GLU A 285 22.09 10.68 0.33
N GLU A 286 21.09 10.86 1.20
CA GLU A 286 20.39 12.13 1.43
C GLU A 286 21.31 13.22 1.97
N ALA A 287 22.29 12.87 2.82
CA ALA A 287 23.30 13.82 3.30
C ALA A 287 24.27 14.23 2.19
N SER A 288 24.68 13.29 1.33
CA SER A 288 25.61 13.57 0.23
C SER A 288 24.98 14.39 -0.90
N LEU A 289 23.68 14.22 -1.13
CA LEU A 289 22.92 14.90 -2.18
C LEU A 289 22.15 16.12 -1.67
N GLU A 290 22.18 16.39 -0.36
CA GLU A 290 21.41 17.46 0.30
C GLU A 290 19.89 17.39 0.04
N THR A 291 19.39 16.18 -0.21
CA THR A 291 17.97 15.90 -0.53
C THR A 291 17.15 15.46 0.69
N GLY A 292 17.80 15.23 1.83
CA GLY A 292 17.12 14.81 3.06
C GLY A 292 16.21 15.91 3.64
N ASP A 293 15.25 15.47 4.46
CA ASP A 293 14.46 16.36 5.31
C ASP A 293 15.33 16.85 6.49
N PRO A 294 15.62 18.16 6.61
CA PRO A 294 16.48 18.68 7.68
C PRO A 294 15.98 18.40 9.10
N GLU A 295 14.66 18.39 9.31
CA GLU A 295 14.05 18.18 10.63
C GLU A 295 13.83 16.69 10.94
N PHE A 296 13.93 15.83 9.92
CA PHE A 296 13.71 14.40 10.04
C PHE A 296 14.83 13.58 9.38
N PRO A 297 16.09 13.73 9.83
CA PRO A 297 17.21 12.97 9.30
C PRO A 297 16.98 11.47 9.52
N LYS A 298 17.36 10.66 8.54
CA LYS A 298 17.28 9.19 8.67
C LYS A 298 18.18 8.73 9.80
N ALA A 299 17.63 7.92 10.69
CA ALA A 299 18.32 7.39 11.84
C ALA A 299 17.89 5.95 12.09
N ILE A 300 18.73 5.24 12.85
CA ILE A 300 18.38 3.92 13.35
C ILE A 300 17.19 4.03 14.30
N TRP A 301 16.14 3.27 14.02
CA TRP A 301 14.87 3.30 14.73
C TRP A 301 14.63 2.00 15.51
N PRO A 302 14.04 2.04 16.72
CA PRO A 302 13.75 3.25 17.48
C PRO A 302 15.02 3.86 18.07
N PRO A 303 15.08 5.19 18.28
CA PRO A 303 16.15 5.79 19.05
C PRO A 303 16.08 5.32 20.52
N LYS A 304 17.23 5.29 21.19
CA LYS A 304 17.34 4.87 22.61
C LYS A 304 16.45 5.66 23.57
N LYS A 305 16.16 6.93 23.26
CA LYS A 305 15.23 7.77 24.03
C LYS A 305 13.80 7.24 23.98
N LEU A 306 13.40 6.59 22.88
CA LEU A 306 12.06 6.07 22.66
C LEU A 306 11.92 4.63 23.16
N CYS A 307 12.98 3.82 23.04
CA CYS A 307 13.01 2.47 23.60
C CYS A 307 14.41 2.14 24.14
N SER A 308 14.66 2.42 25.42
CA SER A 308 15.94 2.11 26.04
C SER A 308 16.14 0.60 26.26
N SER A 309 15.06 -0.16 26.50
CA SER A 309 15.11 -1.61 26.70
C SER A 309 15.39 -2.39 25.42
N CYS A 310 15.15 -1.80 24.25
CA CYS A 310 15.47 -2.40 22.96
C CYS A 310 16.98 -2.60 22.72
N TYR A 311 17.84 -1.93 23.50
CA TYR A 311 19.29 -1.99 23.34
C TYR A 311 19.91 -2.87 24.44
N LEU A 312 20.67 -3.89 24.03
CA LEU A 312 21.47 -4.68 24.96
C LEU A 312 22.56 -3.81 25.60
N LYS A 313 22.88 -4.11 26.87
CA LYS A 313 23.84 -3.31 27.67
C LYS A 313 25.24 -3.24 27.03
N THR A 314 25.65 -4.32 26.38
CA THR A 314 26.91 -4.51 25.63
C THR A 314 27.08 -3.56 24.45
N SER A 315 25.99 -2.96 23.94
CA SER A 315 26.05 -2.01 22.80
C SER A 315 26.97 -0.82 23.02
N LYS A 316 27.25 -0.44 24.28
CA LYS A 316 28.13 0.68 24.62
C LYS A 316 29.62 0.34 24.50
N GLU A 317 29.99 -0.93 24.58
CA GLU A 317 31.38 -1.37 24.73
C GLU A 317 32.07 -1.54 23.38
N ASN A 318 31.33 -1.97 22.35
CA ASN A 318 31.91 -2.34 21.05
C ASN A 318 31.62 -1.35 19.91
N GLY A 319 30.90 -0.25 20.19
CA GLY A 319 30.45 0.71 19.17
C GLY A 319 29.41 0.15 18.17
N LYS A 320 29.02 -1.12 18.31
CA LYS A 320 28.01 -1.81 17.51
C LYS A 320 26.71 -1.89 18.29
N ILE A 321 25.59 -1.56 17.65
CA ILE A 321 24.27 -1.70 18.26
C ILE A 321 23.91 -3.19 18.32
N GLU A 322 23.68 -3.68 19.53
CA GLU A 322 23.15 -5.01 19.80
C GLU A 322 21.71 -4.88 20.33
N TRP A 323 20.78 -5.58 19.68
CA TRP A 323 19.34 -5.45 19.94
C TRP A 323 18.82 -6.54 20.86
N ASP A 324 17.95 -6.16 21.80
CA ASP A 324 17.05 -7.10 22.44
C ASP A 324 15.79 -7.21 21.57
N GLU A 325 15.76 -8.22 20.69
CA GLU A 325 14.65 -8.40 19.76
C GLU A 325 13.29 -8.66 20.45
N ASN A 326 13.29 -9.13 21.70
CA ASN A 326 12.04 -9.27 22.46
C ASN A 326 11.46 -7.91 22.81
N GLU A 327 12.31 -7.02 23.29
CA GLU A 327 11.91 -5.65 23.63
C GLU A 327 11.58 -4.84 22.38
N VAL A 328 12.33 -5.01 21.29
CA VAL A 328 12.00 -4.43 19.98
C VAL A 328 10.61 -4.88 19.52
N PHE A 329 10.31 -6.18 19.56
CA PHE A 329 9.01 -6.67 19.14
C PHE A 329 7.86 -6.15 20.02
N LYS A 330 8.03 -6.13 21.34
CA LYS A 330 7.04 -5.53 22.27
C LYS A 330 6.81 -4.06 21.95
N PHE A 331 7.87 -3.32 21.68
CA PHE A 331 7.81 -1.92 21.28
C PHE A 331 7.06 -1.74 19.95
N LEU A 332 7.37 -2.53 18.92
CA LEU A 332 6.68 -2.51 17.62
C LEU A 332 5.17 -2.75 17.77
N VAL A 333 4.78 -3.77 18.53
CA VAL A 333 3.36 -4.10 18.80
C VAL A 333 2.67 -2.98 19.57
N SER A 334 3.36 -2.35 20.53
CA SER A 334 2.81 -1.21 21.26
C SER A 334 2.62 0.01 20.34
N TYR A 335 3.67 0.39 19.61
CA TYR A 335 3.76 1.61 18.82
C TYR A 335 2.85 1.57 17.57
N TYR A 336 3.01 0.56 16.71
CA TYR A 336 2.22 0.40 15.48
C TYR A 336 0.88 -0.33 15.70
N GLY A 337 0.72 -0.99 16.84
CA GLY A 337 -0.52 -1.67 17.23
C GLY A 337 -1.44 -0.76 18.04
N LYS A 338 -1.28 -0.72 19.36
CA LYS A 338 -2.22 0.00 20.24
C LYS A 338 -2.10 1.51 20.09
N GLY A 339 -0.87 2.05 20.11
CA GLY A 339 -0.60 3.49 20.03
C GLY A 339 -1.19 4.15 18.78
N LEU A 340 -1.07 3.48 17.64
CA LEU A 340 -1.59 3.98 16.36
C LEU A 340 -3.11 4.22 16.34
N VAL A 341 -3.90 3.46 17.10
CA VAL A 341 -5.38 3.55 17.09
C VAL A 341 -5.96 4.21 18.33
N THR A 342 -5.12 4.77 19.21
CA THR A 342 -5.56 5.39 20.48
C THR A 342 -6.52 6.55 20.24
N LEU A 343 -6.19 7.51 19.36
CA LEU A 343 -7.05 8.66 19.06
C LEU A 343 -8.42 8.23 18.52
N GLN A 344 -8.46 7.20 17.67
CA GLN A 344 -9.73 6.68 17.14
C GLN A 344 -10.62 6.12 18.26
N LYS A 345 -10.03 5.41 19.24
CA LYS A 345 -10.77 4.87 20.39
C LYS A 345 -11.28 5.98 21.30
N GLU A 346 -10.49 7.01 21.54
CA GLU A 346 -10.89 8.17 22.36
C GLU A 346 -12.04 8.94 21.72
N MET A 347 -11.98 9.18 20.40
CA MET A 347 -13.07 9.82 19.65
C MET A 347 -14.35 8.96 19.61
N GLU A 348 -14.22 7.65 19.46
CA GLU A 348 -15.36 6.72 19.51
C GLU A 348 -16.01 6.69 20.90
N GLN A 349 -15.21 6.78 21.97
CA GLN A 349 -15.71 6.86 23.35
C GLN A 349 -16.39 8.20 23.66
N GLN A 350 -15.89 9.32 23.12
CA GLN A 350 -16.52 10.64 23.26
C GLN A 350 -17.80 10.77 22.43
N SER A 351 -17.84 10.20 21.22
CA SER A 351 -19.05 10.16 20.38
C SER A 351 -20.13 9.22 20.97
N GLY A 352 -19.73 8.21 21.73
CA GLY A 352 -20.65 7.32 22.45
C GLY A 352 -21.42 8.03 23.58
N SER A 353 -20.83 9.05 24.20
CA SER A 353 -21.45 9.78 25.33
C SER A 353 -22.59 10.73 24.90
N GLN A 354 -22.61 11.22 23.64
CA GLN A 354 -23.70 12.05 23.14
C GLN A 354 -24.87 11.25 22.53
N THR A 355 -24.73 9.93 22.41
CA THR A 355 -25.74 9.05 21.78
C THR A 355 -26.43 8.14 22.80
N GLU A 356 -26.35 8.44 24.11
CA GLU A 356 -26.94 7.63 25.19
C GLU A 356 -28.36 8.07 25.60
N LYS A 357 -29.09 8.85 24.79
CA LYS A 357 -30.50 9.17 25.07
C LYS A 357 -31.54 8.65 24.08
N ILE A 358 -31.15 7.89 23.06
CA ILE A 358 -32.13 7.18 22.22
C ILE A 358 -31.54 5.80 21.89
N VAL A 359 -32.28 4.75 22.24
CA VAL A 359 -31.99 3.31 22.10
C VAL A 359 -31.15 2.69 23.23
N ALA A 360 -31.79 2.56 24.39
CA ALA A 360 -31.48 1.47 25.31
C ALA A 360 -32.18 0.20 24.81
N GLU A 361 -31.47 -0.63 24.03
CA GLU A 361 -31.62 -2.08 24.03
C GLU A 361 -30.42 -2.73 23.30
N GLU A 362 -29.87 -3.76 23.95
CA GLU A 362 -28.78 -4.66 23.53
C GLU A 362 -27.34 -4.12 23.46
N VAL A 363 -26.74 -4.00 24.65
CA VAL A 363 -25.30 -4.19 24.85
C VAL A 363 -25.05 -5.65 25.23
N VAL A 364 -24.40 -6.44 24.35
CA VAL A 364 -23.62 -7.61 24.77
C VAL A 364 -22.21 -7.50 24.22
N GLY A 365 -21.27 -7.45 25.15
CA GLY A 365 -19.84 -7.30 24.92
C GLY A 365 -19.17 -8.53 24.30
N SER A 366 -18.03 -8.23 23.67
CA SER A 366 -17.10 -9.16 23.04
C SER A 366 -16.68 -10.33 23.94
N THR A 367 -16.98 -11.54 23.49
CA THR A 367 -16.10 -12.71 23.64
C THR A 367 -16.03 -13.42 22.29
N HIS A 368 -14.87 -13.98 21.96
CA HIS A 368 -14.63 -14.71 20.70
C HIS A 368 -15.60 -15.90 20.57
N ALA A 369 -16.71 -15.67 19.89
CA ALA A 369 -17.53 -16.67 19.23
C ALA A 369 -18.21 -15.95 18.05
N VAL A 370 -18.20 -16.55 16.87
CA VAL A 370 -19.03 -16.06 15.75
C VAL A 370 -20.48 -16.25 16.20
N VAL A 371 -21.10 -15.20 16.72
CA VAL A 371 -22.52 -15.22 17.05
C VAL A 371 -23.28 -15.17 15.73
N VAL A 372 -23.63 -16.34 15.21
CA VAL A 372 -24.55 -16.46 14.08
C VAL A 372 -25.92 -16.04 14.60
N PRO A 373 -26.60 -15.04 13.99
CA PRO A 373 -27.96 -14.68 14.39
C PRO A 373 -28.84 -15.94 14.45
N VAL A 374 -29.70 -16.06 15.47
CA VAL A 374 -30.51 -17.27 15.69
C VAL A 374 -31.26 -17.70 14.43
N GLY A 375 -31.75 -16.73 13.64
CA GLY A 375 -32.38 -16.99 12.34
C GLY A 375 -31.45 -17.62 11.29
N ALA A 376 -30.19 -17.20 11.22
CA ALA A 376 -29.20 -17.78 10.32
C ALA A 376 -28.74 -19.18 10.79
N ALA A 377 -28.62 -19.40 12.10
CA ALA A 377 -28.30 -20.73 12.64
C ALA A 377 -29.44 -21.73 12.36
N LEU A 378 -30.70 -21.29 12.52
CA LEU A 378 -31.87 -22.09 12.15
C LEU A 378 -31.91 -22.38 10.65
N ALA A 379 -31.64 -21.39 9.80
CA ALA A 379 -31.63 -21.59 8.35
C ALA A 379 -30.54 -22.59 7.91
N ILE A 380 -29.33 -22.51 8.48
CA ILE A 380 -28.25 -23.46 8.21
C ILE A 380 -28.64 -24.86 8.70
N ALA A 381 -29.17 -24.99 9.90
CA ALA A 381 -29.60 -26.29 10.44
C ALA A 381 -30.70 -26.94 9.57
N VAL A 382 -31.72 -26.16 9.19
CA VAL A 382 -32.81 -26.63 8.32
C VAL A 382 -32.27 -27.02 6.94
N ALA A 383 -31.39 -26.21 6.35
CA ALA A 383 -30.77 -26.53 5.06
C ALA A 383 -29.94 -27.81 5.14
N SER A 384 -29.08 -27.96 6.16
CA SER A 384 -28.25 -29.15 6.35
C SER A 384 -29.10 -30.41 6.58
N CYS A 385 -30.18 -30.33 7.35
CA CYS A 385 -31.12 -31.44 7.54
C CYS A 385 -31.86 -31.80 6.24
N ALA A 386 -32.28 -30.80 5.45
CA ALA A 386 -32.93 -31.02 4.17
C ALA A 386 -31.98 -31.69 3.16
N PHE A 387 -30.72 -31.25 3.08
CA PHE A 387 -29.70 -31.89 2.24
C PHE A 387 -29.41 -33.33 2.71
N GLY A 388 -29.33 -33.59 4.01
CA GLY A 388 -29.17 -34.94 4.55
C GLY A 388 -30.32 -35.87 4.18
N ALA A 389 -31.56 -35.40 4.30
CA ALA A 389 -32.76 -36.15 3.93
C ALA A 389 -32.82 -36.42 2.41
N LEU A 390 -32.51 -35.42 1.59
CA LEU A 390 -32.46 -35.57 0.13
C LEU A 390 -31.36 -36.56 -0.30
N ALA A 391 -30.18 -36.49 0.32
CA ALA A 391 -29.08 -37.42 0.07
C ALA A 391 -29.45 -38.85 0.49
N TYR A 392 -30.14 -39.04 1.62
CA TYR A 392 -30.63 -40.34 2.05
C TYR A 392 -31.68 -40.92 1.09
N ILE A 393 -32.67 -40.12 0.67
CA ILE A 393 -33.69 -40.53 -0.31
C ILE A 393 -33.04 -40.90 -1.64
N TRP A 394 -32.07 -40.11 -2.11
CA TRP A 394 -31.35 -40.37 -3.35
C TRP A 394 -30.54 -41.67 -3.27
N ARG A 395 -29.81 -41.91 -2.17
CA ARG A 395 -29.08 -43.17 -1.92
C ARG A 395 -30.01 -44.38 -1.82
N SER A 396 -31.16 -44.23 -1.17
CA SER A 396 -32.17 -45.29 -1.05
C SER A 396 -32.77 -45.64 -2.42
N ARG A 397 -33.09 -44.63 -3.24
CA ARG A 397 -33.55 -44.83 -4.63
C ARG A 397 -32.48 -45.48 -5.51
N GLN A 398 -31.20 -45.14 -5.35
CA GLN A 398 -30.10 -45.81 -6.06
C GLN A 398 -29.97 -47.28 -5.66
N LYS A 399 -30.07 -47.62 -4.36
CA LYS A 399 -30.06 -49.01 -3.89
C LYS A 399 -31.23 -49.81 -4.47
N ASN A 400 -32.46 -49.27 -4.42
CA ASN A 400 -33.63 -49.94 -4.98
C ASN A 400 -33.56 -50.13 -6.51
N ARG A 401 -32.93 -49.20 -7.25
CA ARG A 401 -32.63 -49.40 -8.68
C ARG A 401 -31.62 -50.53 -8.92
N LYS A 402 -30.58 -50.66 -8.09
CA LYS A 402 -29.61 -51.77 -8.19
C LYS A 402 -30.25 -53.13 -7.86
N TYR A 403 -31.16 -53.20 -6.88
CA TYR A 403 -31.90 -54.44 -6.57
C TYR A 403 -32.84 -54.86 -7.72
N LYS A 404 -33.56 -53.92 -8.35
CA LYS A 404 -34.38 -54.23 -9.54
C LYS A 404 -33.54 -54.69 -10.73
N TYR A 405 -32.35 -54.11 -10.94
CA TYR A 405 -31.47 -54.50 -12.05
C TYR A 405 -30.83 -55.88 -11.86
N ASN A 406 -30.50 -56.25 -10.61
CA ASN A 406 -29.97 -57.59 -10.30
C ASN A 406 -31.06 -58.68 -10.28
N SER A 407 -32.32 -58.33 -9.99
CA SER A 407 -33.44 -59.27 -10.06
C SER A 407 -33.89 -59.59 -11.49
N LEU A 408 -33.65 -58.69 -12.45
CA LEU A 408 -33.96 -58.89 -13.88
C LEU A 408 -32.83 -59.56 -14.68
N LYS A 409 -31.67 -59.81 -14.05
CA LYS A 409 -30.55 -60.57 -14.64
C LYS A 409 -30.51 -62.04 -14.22
N ASN A 410 -31.39 -62.46 -13.31
CA ASN A 410 -31.50 -63.82 -12.77
C ASN A 410 -32.84 -64.48 -13.12
N ILE A 411 -33.45 -64.11 -14.25
CA ILE A 411 -34.56 -64.84 -14.90
C ILE A 411 -34.12 -65.19 -16.31
#